data_AF-X0UA12-F1
#
_entry.id   AF-X0UA12-F1
#
_cell.length_a   1.000
_cell.length_b   1.000
_cell.length_c   1.000
_cell.angle_alpha   90.00
_cell.angle_beta   90.00
_cell.angle_gamma   90.00
#
_symmetry.space_group_name_H-M   'P 1'
#
loop_
_entity.id
_entity.type
_entity.pdbx_description
1 polymer ?
#
loop_
_entity_poly.entity_id
_entity_poly.type
_entity_poly.pdbx_seq_one_letter_code
_entity_poly.pdbx_strand_id
1 'polypeptide(L)'
;TFSNEFGEVVEATVQKAPDTGLQRHFVFDADAINGNAPLQNWQKFWLVVSAYGYNEIGVPKILESPLVSIEVVPQGVEGGILPSSNSGDLIAYFANADSLENADHTQGTSDGQLEIEVVDPINVTDSNYEITFEVDDSTGAIGWNVTSGSEVKVSGWDNQDAADAGNFPLVDGVIVRMMGPPEGINEVDRSVDPPGGERWVSGTDWGGSHLFGGLDIGANFFGSTVSLTDYVTVDVRFTSDSTSMSEATGWSRAYTYRRDLGYAAQAL
;
A
#
# COMPACT_ATOMS: atom_id res chain seq x y z
N THR A 1 5.79 41.38 -3.61
CA THR A 1 5.20 42.44 -4.46
C THR A 1 5.20 43.75 -3.69
N PHE A 2 5.37 44.90 -4.34
CA PHE A 2 5.29 46.20 -3.66
C PHE A 2 3.82 46.52 -3.33
N SER A 3 3.48 46.70 -2.05
CA SER A 3 2.14 47.14 -1.66
C SER A 3 2.11 48.66 -1.53
N ASN A 4 1.27 49.31 -2.33
CA ASN A 4 1.03 50.75 -2.23
C ASN A 4 0.31 51.14 -0.93
N GLU A 5 -0.37 50.21 -0.27
CA GLU A 5 -1.06 50.43 1.02
C GLU A 5 -0.07 50.47 2.20
N PHE A 6 0.95 49.60 2.16
CA PHE A 6 1.95 49.48 3.23
C PHE A 6 3.27 50.22 2.93
N GLY A 7 3.45 50.72 1.70
CA GLY A 7 4.67 51.44 1.28
C GLY A 7 5.94 50.57 1.29
N GLU A 8 5.77 49.26 1.33
CA GLU A 8 6.85 48.28 1.49
C GLU A 8 6.69 47.07 0.57
N VAL A 9 7.76 46.28 0.46
CA VAL A 9 7.73 45.00 -0.24
C VAL A 9 7.15 43.95 0.70
N VAL A 10 5.97 43.43 0.36
CA VAL A 10 5.32 42.33 1.08
C VAL A 10 5.44 41.03 0.31
N GLU A 11 5.60 39.93 1.04
CA GLU A 11 5.49 38.59 0.46
C GLU A 11 4.01 38.26 0.23
N ALA A 12 3.70 37.75 -0.96
CA ALA A 12 2.36 37.30 -1.31
C ALA A 12 2.47 35.90 -1.91
N THR A 13 1.56 35.02 -1.52
CA THR A 13 1.43 33.69 -2.14
C THR A 13 0.91 33.87 -3.56
N VAL A 14 1.74 33.54 -4.55
CA VAL A 14 1.38 33.60 -5.97
C VAL A 14 0.99 32.24 -6.54
N GLN A 15 1.36 31.16 -5.85
CA GLN A 15 1.11 29.79 -6.26
C GLN A 15 0.99 28.90 -5.02
N LYS A 16 0.04 27.97 -5.05
CA LYS A 16 -0.04 26.88 -4.07
C LYS A 16 0.51 25.63 -4.75
N ALA A 17 1.50 25.03 -4.12
CA ALA A 17 2.08 23.79 -4.60
C ALA A 17 2.08 22.80 -3.42
N PRO A 18 0.98 22.06 -3.22
CA PRO A 18 0.94 21.03 -2.19
C PRO A 18 1.95 19.94 -2.57
N ASP A 19 2.69 19.45 -1.57
CA ASP A 19 3.50 18.25 -1.72
C ASP A 19 2.55 17.05 -1.66
N THR A 20 2.18 16.52 -2.83
CA THR A 20 1.28 15.36 -2.96
C THR A 20 2.03 14.08 -3.33
N GLY A 21 3.35 14.07 -3.13
CA GLY A 21 4.21 13.00 -3.64
C GLY A 21 4.24 12.93 -5.16
N LEU A 22 4.77 11.82 -5.69
CA LEU A 22 4.82 11.59 -7.13
C LEU A 22 3.46 11.09 -7.62
N GLN A 23 2.91 11.73 -8.65
CA GLN A 23 1.67 11.34 -9.30
C GLN A 23 1.95 10.94 -10.75
N ARG A 24 1.58 9.71 -11.13
CA ARG A 24 1.85 9.17 -12.47
C ARG A 24 0.71 9.34 -13.47
N HIS A 25 -0.47 9.73 -13.00
CA HIS A 25 -1.62 10.05 -13.83
C HIS A 25 -2.35 11.29 -13.30
N PHE A 26 -3.15 11.91 -14.16
CA PHE A 26 -3.99 13.04 -13.83
C PHE A 26 -5.34 12.85 -14.52
N VAL A 27 -6.41 12.91 -13.75
CA VAL A 27 -7.80 12.80 -14.23
C VAL A 27 -8.49 14.13 -14.00
N PHE A 28 -9.27 14.57 -15.00
CA PHE A 28 -10.14 15.72 -14.89
C PHE A 28 -11.44 15.43 -15.64
N ASP A 29 -12.55 15.92 -15.10
CA ASP A 29 -13.91 15.70 -15.59
C ASP A 29 -14.66 17.02 -15.84
N ALA A 30 -13.98 18.15 -15.66
CA ALA A 30 -14.55 19.48 -15.75
C ALA A 30 -13.60 20.49 -16.40
N ASP A 31 -14.19 21.44 -17.12
CA ASP A 31 -13.52 22.57 -17.72
C ASP A 31 -13.26 23.66 -16.68
N ALA A 32 -12.04 23.67 -16.14
CA ALA A 32 -11.62 24.60 -15.09
C ALA A 32 -11.68 26.09 -15.51
N ILE A 33 -11.56 26.39 -16.82
CA ILE A 33 -11.59 27.78 -17.31
C ILE A 33 -13.02 28.27 -17.58
N ASN A 34 -13.96 27.36 -17.81
CA ASN A 34 -15.38 27.66 -18.03
C ASN A 34 -16.23 27.33 -16.79
N GLY A 35 -15.72 27.63 -15.60
CA GLY A 35 -16.47 27.52 -14.35
C GLY A 35 -16.80 26.08 -13.94
N ASN A 36 -15.90 25.13 -14.24
CA ASN A 36 -16.06 23.69 -13.98
C ASN A 36 -17.27 23.08 -14.71
N ALA A 37 -17.59 23.57 -15.90
CA ALA A 37 -18.61 22.95 -16.75
C ALA A 37 -18.17 21.53 -17.16
N PRO A 38 -19.11 20.58 -17.36
CA PRO A 38 -18.77 19.25 -17.85
C PRO A 38 -18.01 19.29 -19.17
N LEU A 39 -17.03 18.39 -19.34
CA LEU A 39 -16.30 18.26 -20.59
C LEU A 39 -17.24 17.94 -21.75
N GLN A 40 -17.03 18.63 -22.87
CA GLN A 40 -17.79 18.42 -24.09
C GLN A 40 -16.99 17.56 -25.05
N ASN A 41 -17.60 16.48 -25.54
CA ASN A 41 -16.97 15.66 -26.57
C ASN A 41 -16.65 16.51 -27.82
N TRP A 42 -15.54 16.18 -28.48
CA TRP A 42 -15.02 16.88 -29.67
C TRP A 42 -14.58 18.32 -29.43
N GLN A 43 -14.52 18.78 -28.18
CA GLN A 43 -13.92 20.05 -27.81
C GLN A 43 -12.44 19.85 -27.46
N LYS A 44 -11.57 20.75 -27.92
CA LYS A 44 -10.15 20.74 -27.55
C LYS A 44 -9.95 21.34 -26.17
N PHE A 45 -9.25 20.61 -25.31
CA PHE A 45 -8.75 21.09 -24.04
C PHE A 45 -7.22 21.10 -24.05
N TRP A 46 -6.65 22.04 -23.30
CA TRP A 46 -5.22 22.20 -23.18
C TRP A 46 -4.83 22.02 -21.73
N LEU A 47 -4.07 20.97 -21.48
CA LEU A 47 -3.39 20.78 -20.20
C LEU A 47 -1.99 21.38 -20.32
N VAL A 48 -1.49 21.92 -19.22
CA VAL A 48 -0.14 22.45 -19.17
C VAL A 48 0.58 21.78 -18.01
N VAL A 49 1.75 21.22 -18.31
CA VAL A 49 2.65 20.66 -17.30
C VAL A 49 3.87 21.58 -17.21
N SER A 50 4.18 22.00 -15.98
CA SER A 50 5.39 22.74 -15.64
C SER A 50 6.04 22.10 -14.41
N ALA A 51 7.37 22.12 -14.39
CA ALA A 51 8.13 21.84 -13.18
C ALA A 51 8.42 23.16 -12.47
N TYR A 52 8.42 23.14 -11.14
CA TYR A 52 8.84 24.30 -10.35
C TYR A 52 9.94 23.91 -9.38
N GLY A 53 10.91 24.81 -9.19
CA GLY A 53 11.92 24.74 -8.15
C GLY A 53 11.61 25.76 -7.07
N TYR A 54 11.60 25.32 -5.81
CA TYR A 54 11.42 26.20 -4.66
C TYR A 54 12.75 26.46 -3.95
N ASN A 55 13.02 27.72 -3.64
CA ASN A 55 14.15 28.15 -2.83
C ASN A 55 13.67 29.18 -1.80
N GLU A 56 13.71 28.81 -0.52
CA GLU A 56 13.20 29.64 0.58
C GLU A 56 13.86 31.04 0.66
N ILE A 57 15.15 31.13 0.33
CA ILE A 57 15.93 32.37 0.33
C ILE A 57 15.97 33.06 -1.05
N GLY A 58 15.32 32.48 -2.06
CA GLY A 58 15.31 32.98 -3.44
C GLY A 58 14.42 34.21 -3.62
N VAL A 59 14.79 35.08 -4.55
CA VAL A 59 13.92 36.19 -5.01
C VAL A 59 13.88 36.16 -6.55
N PRO A 60 12.80 35.66 -7.17
CA PRO A 60 11.62 35.02 -6.57
C PRO A 60 11.92 33.66 -5.91
N LYS A 61 11.08 33.24 -4.96
CA LYS A 61 11.21 31.95 -4.25
C LYS A 61 10.90 30.74 -5.12
N ILE A 62 10.24 30.94 -6.27
CA ILE A 62 9.84 29.89 -7.19
C ILE A 62 10.40 30.22 -8.58
N LEU A 63 10.96 29.21 -9.24
CA LEU A 63 11.32 29.22 -10.65
C LEU A 63 10.52 28.13 -11.36
N GLU A 64 9.81 28.49 -12.42
CA GLU A 64 9.08 27.52 -13.24
C GLU A 64 9.84 27.19 -14.54
N SER A 65 9.72 25.95 -14.99
CA SER A 65 10.18 25.54 -16.31
C SER A 65 9.34 26.19 -17.40
N PRO A 66 9.82 26.20 -18.66
CA PRO A 66 8.94 26.41 -19.80
C PRO A 66 7.72 25.49 -19.74
N LEU A 67 6.57 26.02 -20.15
CA LEU A 67 5.31 25.29 -20.17
C LEU A 67 5.31 24.25 -21.29
N VAL A 68 4.90 23.03 -20.97
CA VAL A 68 4.61 21.99 -21.97
C VAL A 68 3.10 21.85 -22.09
N SER A 69 2.56 22.22 -23.25
CA SER A 69 1.13 22.09 -23.54
C SER A 69 0.80 20.72 -24.11
N ILE A 70 -0.22 20.07 -23.56
CA ILE A 70 -0.79 18.82 -24.03
C ILE A 70 -2.20 19.12 -24.54
N GLU A 71 -2.44 18.84 -25.81
CA GLU A 71 -3.79 18.92 -26.40
C GLU A 71 -4.52 17.61 -26.14
N VAL A 72 -5.72 17.68 -25.58
CA VAL A 72 -6.60 16.53 -25.40
C VAL A 72 -7.98 16.83 -25.96
N VAL A 73 -8.58 15.84 -26.62
CA VAL A 73 -9.95 15.94 -27.15
C VAL A 73 -10.72 14.75 -26.60
N PRO A 74 -11.57 14.93 -25.56
CA PRO A 74 -12.49 13.89 -25.15
C PRO A 74 -13.38 13.57 -26.35
N GLN A 75 -13.42 12.31 -26.71
CA GLN A 75 -14.20 11.81 -27.82
C GLN A 75 -14.80 10.47 -27.42
N GLY A 76 -15.91 10.11 -28.05
CA GLY A 76 -16.37 8.73 -27.98
C GLY A 76 -15.32 7.82 -28.62
N VAL A 77 -15.22 6.58 -28.15
CA VAL A 77 -14.30 5.60 -28.73
C VAL A 77 -14.62 5.40 -30.21
N GLU A 78 -13.58 5.46 -31.04
CA GLU A 78 -13.70 5.35 -32.49
C GLU A 78 -14.29 3.99 -32.88
N GLY A 79 -15.24 3.98 -33.82
CA GLY A 79 -15.93 2.75 -34.23
C GLY A 79 -17.09 2.30 -33.34
N GLY A 80 -17.44 3.06 -32.30
CA GLY A 80 -18.60 2.75 -31.44
C GLY A 80 -18.40 1.56 -30.49
N ILE A 81 -17.15 1.11 -30.34
CA ILE A 81 -16.77 0.11 -29.34
C ILE A 81 -16.80 0.80 -27.98
N LEU A 82 -17.67 0.37 -27.08
CA LEU A 82 -17.60 0.84 -25.70
C LEU A 82 -16.55 0.00 -24.96
N PRO A 83 -15.64 0.64 -24.18
CA PRO A 83 -14.72 -0.10 -23.33
C PRO A 83 -15.54 -0.88 -22.29
N SER A 84 -15.01 -2.02 -21.84
CA SER A 84 -15.67 -2.88 -20.86
C SER A 84 -15.64 -2.33 -19.43
N SER A 85 -14.89 -1.24 -19.21
CA SER A 85 -14.72 -0.56 -17.93
C SER A 85 -14.73 0.97 -18.10
N ASN A 86 -14.84 1.68 -16.99
CA ASN A 86 -14.74 3.14 -16.88
C ASN A 86 -13.48 3.51 -16.09
N SER A 87 -13.03 4.75 -16.27
CA SER A 87 -11.95 5.31 -15.43
C SER A 87 -12.42 5.34 -13.96
N GLY A 88 -11.57 4.88 -13.05
CA GLY A 88 -11.85 4.71 -11.63
C GLY A 88 -12.47 3.37 -11.24
N ASP A 89 -12.79 2.48 -12.20
CA ASP A 89 -13.29 1.15 -11.87
C ASP A 89 -12.17 0.31 -11.23
N LEU A 90 -12.44 -0.26 -10.05
CA LEU A 90 -11.58 -1.27 -9.42
C LEU A 90 -11.91 -2.63 -10.06
N ILE A 91 -10.98 -3.20 -10.82
CA ILE A 91 -11.21 -4.42 -11.61
C ILE A 91 -10.55 -5.67 -11.03
N ALA A 92 -9.58 -5.48 -10.13
CA ALA A 92 -9.03 -6.55 -9.33
C ALA A 92 -8.62 -6.07 -7.94
N TYR A 93 -8.82 -6.92 -6.94
CA TYR A 93 -8.55 -6.64 -5.54
C TYR A 93 -8.10 -7.89 -4.80
N PHE A 94 -7.06 -7.75 -3.99
CA PHE A 94 -6.61 -8.73 -3.01
C PHE A 94 -6.27 -8.01 -1.71
N ALA A 95 -6.90 -8.41 -0.60
CA ALA A 95 -6.44 -7.97 0.73
C ALA A 95 -6.20 -9.11 1.71
N ASN A 96 -6.84 -10.26 1.50
CA ASN A 96 -6.64 -11.52 2.20
C ASN A 96 -7.31 -12.64 1.37
N ALA A 97 -7.14 -13.89 1.81
CA ALA A 97 -7.69 -15.06 1.12
C ALA A 97 -9.24 -15.04 0.97
N ASP A 98 -9.96 -14.29 1.81
CA ASP A 98 -11.42 -14.17 1.78
C ASP A 98 -11.92 -12.92 1.04
N SER A 99 -11.03 -12.02 0.62
CA SER A 99 -11.37 -10.76 -0.07
C SER A 99 -10.65 -10.67 -1.41
N LEU A 100 -11.18 -11.41 -2.39
CA LEU A 100 -10.63 -11.58 -3.74
C LEU A 100 -11.66 -11.15 -4.79
N GLU A 101 -11.22 -10.30 -5.72
CA GLU A 101 -11.93 -10.06 -6.98
C GLU A 101 -10.90 -10.09 -8.12
N ASN A 102 -11.03 -11.05 -9.03
CA ASN A 102 -10.13 -11.24 -10.19
C ASN A 102 -8.62 -11.26 -9.87
N ALA A 103 -8.24 -11.66 -8.66
CA ALA A 103 -6.87 -11.82 -8.22
C ALA A 103 -6.74 -13.07 -7.35
N ASP A 104 -5.69 -13.87 -7.58
CA ASP A 104 -5.43 -15.11 -6.84
C ASP A 104 -3.98 -15.10 -6.32
N HIS A 105 -3.80 -15.35 -5.02
CA HIS A 105 -2.49 -15.60 -4.44
C HIS A 105 -2.17 -17.09 -4.56
N THR A 106 -1.35 -17.44 -5.55
CA THR A 106 -1.10 -18.85 -5.90
C THR A 106 0.08 -19.47 -5.15
N GLN A 107 1.09 -18.68 -4.78
CA GLN A 107 2.35 -19.15 -4.18
C GLN A 107 3.01 -18.04 -3.36
N GLY A 108 3.74 -18.43 -2.30
CA GLY A 108 4.52 -17.53 -1.45
C GLY A 108 3.92 -17.37 -0.06
N THR A 109 4.59 -16.59 0.77
CA THR A 109 4.15 -16.25 2.14
C THR A 109 3.90 -14.75 2.28
N SER A 110 3.78 -14.03 1.18
CA SER A 110 3.53 -12.58 1.20
C SER A 110 2.08 -12.33 1.55
N ASP A 111 1.84 -11.37 2.44
CA ASP A 111 0.51 -10.90 2.81
C ASP A 111 0.18 -9.53 2.19
N GLY A 112 0.95 -9.12 1.18
CA GLY A 112 0.74 -7.84 0.51
C GLY A 112 -0.67 -7.72 -0.09
N GLN A 113 -1.13 -6.48 -0.24
CA GLN A 113 -2.45 -6.15 -0.78
C GLN A 113 -2.35 -5.63 -2.21
N LEU A 114 -3.28 -6.02 -3.07
CA LEU A 114 -3.35 -5.58 -4.46
C LEU A 114 -4.62 -4.78 -4.73
N GLU A 115 -4.46 -3.65 -5.39
CA GLU A 115 -5.55 -2.89 -5.99
C GLU A 115 -5.21 -2.55 -7.44
N ILE A 116 -6.10 -2.93 -8.38
CA ILE A 116 -5.99 -2.59 -9.80
C ILE A 116 -7.15 -1.70 -10.20
N GLU A 117 -6.85 -0.45 -10.51
CA GLU A 117 -7.83 0.55 -10.92
C GLU A 117 -7.61 0.95 -12.38
N VAL A 118 -8.71 1.11 -13.12
CA VAL A 118 -8.67 1.55 -14.51
C VAL A 118 -8.41 3.05 -14.57
N VAL A 119 -7.33 3.45 -15.25
CA VAL A 119 -7.01 4.85 -15.52
C VAL A 119 -7.42 5.24 -16.94
N ASP A 120 -7.08 4.41 -17.92
CA ASP A 120 -7.40 4.61 -19.33
C ASP A 120 -8.11 3.38 -19.92
N PRO A 121 -9.46 3.38 -19.94
CA PRO A 121 -10.26 2.24 -20.36
C PRO A 121 -9.99 1.73 -21.78
N ILE A 122 -9.49 2.58 -22.70
CA ILE A 122 -9.24 2.16 -24.09
C ILE A 122 -7.99 1.29 -24.22
N ASN A 123 -7.09 1.40 -23.25
CA ASN A 123 -5.82 0.68 -23.23
C ASN A 123 -5.87 -0.59 -22.36
N VAL A 124 -6.97 -0.80 -21.63
CA VAL A 124 -7.21 -2.03 -20.86
C VAL A 124 -7.26 -3.23 -21.80
N THR A 125 -6.46 -4.25 -21.50
CA THR A 125 -6.40 -5.50 -22.26
C THR A 125 -7.04 -6.66 -21.50
N ASP A 126 -7.41 -7.72 -22.22
CA ASP A 126 -7.92 -8.99 -21.65
C ASP A 126 -6.77 -9.97 -21.33
N SER A 127 -5.62 -9.43 -20.90
CA SER A 127 -4.43 -10.23 -20.59
C SER A 127 -4.47 -10.74 -19.15
N ASN A 128 -3.87 -11.91 -18.92
CA ASN A 128 -3.57 -12.36 -17.55
C ASN A 128 -2.23 -11.79 -17.11
N TYR A 129 -2.24 -11.10 -15.97
CA TYR A 129 -1.04 -10.53 -15.37
C TYR A 129 -0.57 -11.38 -14.20
N GLU A 130 0.75 -11.41 -14.01
CA GLU A 130 1.38 -12.05 -12.85
C GLU A 130 2.23 -11.02 -12.12
N ILE A 131 2.06 -10.96 -10.79
CA ILE A 131 2.86 -10.13 -9.90
C ILE A 131 3.81 -11.05 -9.13
N THR A 132 5.10 -10.71 -9.16
CA THR A 132 6.13 -11.47 -8.43
C THR A 132 6.98 -10.54 -7.60
N PHE A 133 7.52 -11.06 -6.51
CA PHE A 133 8.42 -10.33 -5.62
C PHE A 133 9.85 -10.81 -5.78
N GLU A 134 10.78 -9.87 -5.66
CA GLU A 134 12.20 -10.13 -5.59
C GLU A 134 12.78 -9.47 -4.35
N VAL A 135 13.71 -10.16 -3.71
CA VAL A 135 14.44 -9.61 -2.57
C VAL A 135 15.86 -9.34 -3.04
N ASP A 136 16.31 -8.11 -2.83
CA ASP A 136 17.72 -7.78 -2.95
C ASP A 136 18.46 -8.39 -1.75
N ASP A 137 19.20 -9.49 -1.99
CA ASP A 137 19.96 -10.20 -0.96
C ASP A 137 20.98 -9.32 -0.21
N SER A 138 21.38 -8.18 -0.80
CA SER A 138 22.38 -7.28 -0.21
C SER A 138 21.77 -6.22 0.73
N THR A 139 20.55 -5.79 0.46
CA THR A 139 19.87 -4.72 1.22
C THR A 139 18.67 -5.22 2.00
N GLY A 140 18.13 -6.39 1.65
CA GLY A 140 16.84 -6.90 2.12
C GLY A 140 15.65 -6.15 1.52
N ALA A 141 15.87 -5.22 0.58
CA ALA A 141 14.80 -4.49 -0.06
C ALA A 141 13.94 -5.43 -0.92
N ILE A 142 12.63 -5.22 -0.87
CA ILE A 142 11.67 -6.01 -1.64
C ILE A 142 11.23 -5.18 -2.84
N GLY A 143 11.56 -5.65 -4.03
CA GLY A 143 11.01 -5.17 -5.29
C GLY A 143 9.89 -6.08 -5.78
N TRP A 144 9.06 -5.57 -6.68
CA TRP A 144 8.03 -6.35 -7.35
C TRP A 144 7.98 -6.09 -8.85
N ASN A 145 7.57 -7.11 -9.59
CA ASN A 145 7.52 -7.15 -11.04
C ASN A 145 6.08 -7.44 -11.51
N VAL A 146 5.72 -6.95 -12.70
CA VAL A 146 4.47 -7.30 -13.38
C VAL A 146 4.80 -7.88 -14.74
N THR A 147 4.25 -9.04 -15.06
CA THR A 147 4.39 -9.68 -16.37
C THR A 147 3.02 -9.97 -16.99
N SER A 148 2.98 -10.03 -18.31
CA SER A 148 1.86 -10.57 -19.08
C SER A 148 2.41 -11.66 -20.01
N GLY A 149 2.21 -12.92 -19.62
CA GLY A 149 2.90 -14.05 -20.24
C GLY A 149 4.43 -13.92 -20.15
N SER A 150 5.11 -13.76 -21.29
CA SER A 150 6.57 -13.55 -21.35
C SER A 150 6.99 -12.08 -21.40
N GLU A 151 6.04 -11.14 -21.48
CA GLU A 151 6.32 -9.72 -21.53
C GLU A 151 6.48 -9.16 -20.11
N VAL A 152 7.59 -8.46 -19.86
CA VAL A 152 7.80 -7.72 -18.61
C VAL A 152 7.20 -6.32 -18.76
N LYS A 153 6.18 -6.02 -17.96
CA LYS A 153 5.49 -4.72 -17.93
C LYS A 153 6.12 -3.78 -16.92
N VAL A 154 6.50 -4.31 -15.77
CA VAL A 154 7.16 -3.60 -14.67
C VAL A 154 8.26 -4.49 -14.12
N SER A 155 9.41 -3.90 -13.79
CA SER A 155 10.49 -4.63 -13.14
C SER A 155 11.10 -3.86 -11.98
N GLY A 156 11.32 -4.55 -10.86
CA GLY A 156 12.00 -4.03 -9.66
C GLY A 156 11.36 -2.79 -9.06
N TRP A 157 10.03 -2.68 -9.10
CA TRP A 157 9.34 -1.56 -8.46
C TRP A 157 9.41 -1.71 -6.94
N ASP A 158 9.74 -0.63 -6.24
CA ASP A 158 10.03 -0.66 -4.81
C ASP A 158 8.95 0.00 -3.95
N ASN A 159 8.12 0.87 -4.52
CA ASN A 159 7.02 1.48 -3.78
C ASN A 159 5.96 0.43 -3.41
N GLN A 160 5.68 0.35 -2.12
CA GLN A 160 4.63 -0.47 -1.51
C GLN A 160 3.85 0.31 -0.43
N ASP A 161 4.03 1.64 -0.37
CA ASP A 161 3.39 2.48 0.62
C ASP A 161 2.03 2.98 0.10
N ALA A 162 0.97 2.61 0.81
CA ALA A 162 -0.40 3.07 0.52
C ALA A 162 -0.53 4.60 0.64
N ALA A 163 0.33 5.27 1.42
CA ALA A 163 0.34 6.72 1.54
C ALA A 163 0.93 7.41 0.28
N ASP A 164 1.74 6.73 -0.52
CA ASP A 164 2.28 7.19 -1.80
C ASP A 164 1.47 6.65 -2.99
N ALA A 165 0.13 6.70 -2.86
CA ALA A 165 -0.84 6.12 -3.80
C ALA A 165 -0.73 6.60 -5.27
N GLY A 166 -0.05 7.72 -5.50
CA GLY A 166 0.20 8.26 -6.84
C GLY A 166 1.41 7.66 -7.56
N ASN A 167 2.31 7.01 -6.81
CA ASN A 167 3.59 6.51 -7.29
C ASN A 167 3.53 5.00 -7.54
N PHE A 168 2.56 4.59 -8.34
CA PHE A 168 2.39 3.20 -8.78
C PHE A 168 2.40 3.12 -10.31
N PRO A 169 2.93 2.04 -10.89
CA PRO A 169 3.12 1.94 -12.33
C PRO A 169 1.77 1.87 -13.06
N LEU A 170 1.73 2.50 -14.23
CA LEU A 170 0.67 2.34 -15.21
C LEU A 170 1.04 1.20 -16.15
N VAL A 171 0.18 0.20 -16.22
CA VAL A 171 0.33 -0.98 -17.08
C VAL A 171 -0.93 -1.10 -17.90
N ASP A 172 -0.83 -1.00 -19.23
CA ASP A 172 -1.94 -1.27 -20.15
C ASP A 172 -3.29 -0.64 -19.71
N GLY A 173 -3.27 0.67 -19.42
CA GLY A 173 -4.48 1.41 -19.02
C GLY A 173 -4.93 1.26 -17.57
N VAL A 174 -4.26 0.44 -16.75
CA VAL A 174 -4.54 0.32 -15.31
C VAL A 174 -3.38 0.82 -14.46
N ILE A 175 -3.67 1.28 -13.25
CA ILE A 175 -2.65 1.50 -12.22
C ILE A 175 -2.58 0.28 -11.31
N VAL A 176 -1.38 -0.24 -11.10
CA VAL A 176 -1.13 -1.44 -10.29
C VAL A 176 -0.62 -1.04 -8.91
N ARG A 177 -1.46 -1.11 -7.88
CA ARG A 177 -1.07 -0.78 -6.50
C ARG A 177 -0.79 -2.05 -5.71
N MET A 178 0.49 -2.36 -5.55
CA MET A 178 0.96 -3.44 -4.70
C MET A 178 1.42 -2.83 -3.37
N MET A 179 0.65 -3.02 -2.31
CA MET A 179 0.87 -2.42 -1.00
C MET A 179 1.35 -3.46 0.01
N GLY A 180 2.13 -3.01 1.00
CA GLY A 180 2.46 -3.85 2.14
C GLY A 180 1.20 -4.28 2.92
N PRO A 181 1.25 -5.40 3.65
CA PRO A 181 0.15 -5.80 4.52
C PRO A 181 -0.15 -4.72 5.57
N PRO A 182 -1.41 -4.60 6.01
CA PRO A 182 -1.73 -3.76 7.16
C PRO A 182 -1.04 -4.30 8.42
N GLU A 183 -0.77 -3.42 9.38
CA GLU A 183 -0.17 -3.84 10.63
C GLU A 183 -1.13 -4.76 11.40
N GLY A 184 -0.71 -5.98 11.72
CA GLY A 184 -1.58 -6.89 12.43
C GLY A 184 -1.05 -8.31 12.61
N ILE A 185 -1.95 -9.15 13.13
CA ILE A 185 -1.78 -10.60 13.24
C ILE A 185 -2.69 -11.21 12.18
N ASN A 186 -2.11 -11.92 11.20
CA ASN A 186 -2.85 -12.43 10.04
C ASN A 186 -3.95 -13.42 10.41
N GLU A 187 -3.66 -14.35 11.32
CA GLU A 187 -4.60 -15.36 11.74
C GLU A 187 -4.16 -15.98 13.06
N VAL A 188 -5.12 -16.33 13.92
CA VAL A 188 -4.90 -17.26 15.03
C VAL A 188 -5.77 -18.46 14.75
N ASP A 189 -5.18 -19.50 14.15
CA ASP A 189 -5.86 -20.79 14.04
C ASP A 189 -6.11 -21.33 15.46
N ARG A 190 -7.40 -21.55 15.76
CA ARG A 190 -7.87 -22.09 17.04
C ARG A 190 -8.38 -23.52 16.86
N SER A 191 -7.90 -24.23 15.84
CA SER A 191 -8.28 -25.61 15.57
C SER A 191 -7.98 -26.47 16.80
N VAL A 192 -9.05 -26.79 17.53
CA VAL A 192 -9.07 -27.89 18.48
C VAL A 192 -9.54 -29.12 17.69
N ASP A 193 -8.70 -30.15 17.64
CA ASP A 193 -9.10 -31.47 17.17
C ASP A 193 -9.46 -32.33 18.40
N PRO A 194 -10.73 -32.78 18.57
CA PRO A 194 -11.87 -32.61 17.66
C PRO A 194 -12.59 -31.27 17.79
N PRO A 195 -13.39 -30.87 16.77
CA PRO A 195 -14.19 -29.65 16.79
C PRO A 195 -15.09 -29.59 18.02
N GLY A 196 -14.94 -28.56 18.85
CA GLY A 196 -15.63 -28.42 20.14
C GLY A 196 -14.81 -28.84 21.36
N GLY A 197 -13.52 -29.15 21.20
CA GLY A 197 -12.58 -29.43 22.29
C GLY A 197 -12.36 -28.26 23.25
N GLU A 198 -11.96 -28.58 24.48
CA GLU A 198 -11.64 -27.62 25.52
C GLU A 198 -10.40 -26.80 25.12
N ARG A 199 -10.53 -25.48 25.17
CA ARG A 199 -9.44 -24.56 24.81
C ARG A 199 -8.31 -24.64 25.83
N TRP A 200 -7.08 -24.91 25.39
CA TRP A 200 -5.94 -25.06 26.31
C TRP A 200 -5.20 -23.75 26.62
N VAL A 201 -5.40 -22.70 25.82
CA VAL A 201 -4.81 -21.36 26.02
C VAL A 201 -5.87 -20.28 25.84
N SER A 202 -6.01 -19.43 26.85
CA SER A 202 -6.82 -18.20 26.81
C SER A 202 -6.01 -17.05 27.39
N GLY A 203 -6.29 -15.85 26.90
CA GLY A 203 -5.74 -14.61 27.44
C GLY A 203 -6.53 -14.09 28.63
N THR A 204 -5.91 -13.23 29.44
CA THR A 204 -6.62 -12.32 30.34
C THR A 204 -6.95 -11.06 29.53
N ASP A 205 -8.22 -10.64 29.53
CA ASP A 205 -8.64 -9.47 28.77
C ASP A 205 -8.00 -8.19 29.34
N TRP A 206 -7.04 -7.65 28.60
CA TRP A 206 -6.44 -6.34 28.84
C TRP A 206 -6.78 -5.34 27.72
N GLY A 207 -7.67 -5.70 26.80
CA GLY A 207 -8.07 -4.88 25.65
C GLY A 207 -7.35 -5.19 24.33
N GLY A 208 -6.57 -6.27 24.25
CA GLY A 208 -5.87 -6.68 23.04
C GLY A 208 -6.78 -7.20 21.92
N SER A 209 -6.34 -7.08 20.68
CA SER A 209 -7.12 -7.46 19.49
C SER A 209 -7.41 -8.97 19.36
N HIS A 210 -6.58 -9.83 19.97
CA HIS A 210 -6.62 -11.28 19.81
C HIS A 210 -6.69 -12.00 21.16
N LEU A 211 -6.95 -13.33 21.11
CA LEU A 211 -7.00 -14.19 22.28
C LEU A 211 -7.90 -13.65 23.43
N PHE A 212 -9.06 -13.08 23.08
CA PHE A 212 -10.07 -12.57 24.02
C PHE A 212 -9.53 -11.41 24.85
N GLY A 213 -8.88 -10.45 24.20
CA GLY A 213 -8.31 -9.30 24.87
C GLY A 213 -6.90 -9.54 25.39
N GLY A 214 -6.36 -10.76 25.28
CA GLY A 214 -5.10 -11.12 25.91
C GLY A 214 -3.87 -11.15 25.01
N LEU A 215 -4.03 -10.99 23.70
CA LEU A 215 -2.93 -10.94 22.73
C LEU A 215 -3.10 -9.72 21.84
N ASP A 216 -2.00 -9.06 21.51
CA ASP A 216 -1.96 -7.99 20.52
C ASP A 216 -0.53 -7.81 19.97
N ILE A 217 -0.39 -6.93 18.98
CA ILE A 217 0.91 -6.53 18.43
C ILE A 217 1.65 -5.58 19.38
N GLY A 218 2.99 -5.58 19.27
CA GLY A 218 3.88 -4.77 20.12
C GLY A 218 3.58 -3.27 20.09
N ALA A 219 3.17 -2.72 18.94
CA ALA A 219 2.85 -1.29 18.80
C ALA A 219 1.66 -0.84 19.69
N ASN A 220 0.73 -1.75 20.00
CA ASN A 220 -0.47 -1.42 20.78
C ASN A 220 -0.21 -1.33 22.30
N PHE A 221 1.00 -1.67 22.77
CA PHE A 221 1.35 -1.54 24.18
C PHE A 221 1.68 -0.09 24.55
N PHE A 222 1.17 0.36 25.70
CA PHE A 222 1.42 1.73 26.18
C PHE A 222 2.92 1.98 26.35
N GLY A 223 3.41 3.03 25.69
CA GLY A 223 4.84 3.40 25.71
C GLY A 223 5.73 2.52 24.82
N SER A 224 5.16 1.70 23.94
CA SER A 224 5.91 0.92 22.97
C SER A 224 6.69 1.80 22.00
N THR A 225 7.87 1.34 21.62
CA THR A 225 8.72 1.92 20.58
C THR A 225 8.97 0.93 19.45
N VAL A 226 8.21 -0.17 19.41
CA VAL A 226 8.34 -1.24 18.41
C VAL A 226 7.75 -0.73 17.09
N SER A 227 8.56 -0.74 16.04
CA SER A 227 8.16 -0.43 14.66
C SER A 227 7.79 -1.69 13.88
N LEU A 228 7.17 -1.54 12.71
CA LEU A 228 6.85 -2.66 11.82
C LEU A 228 8.06 -3.53 11.48
N THR A 229 9.22 -2.91 11.31
CA THR A 229 10.47 -3.62 10.99
C THR A 229 11.05 -4.39 12.18
N ASP A 230 10.55 -4.12 13.40
CA ASP A 230 10.98 -4.84 14.60
C ASP A 230 10.16 -6.11 14.84
N TYR A 231 9.09 -6.33 14.08
CA TYR A 231 8.30 -7.55 14.21
C TYR A 231 9.07 -8.76 13.70
N VAL A 232 8.96 -9.85 14.47
CA VAL A 232 9.57 -11.13 14.16
C VAL A 232 8.51 -12.21 14.21
N THR A 233 8.67 -13.25 13.40
CA THR A 233 7.83 -14.43 13.50
C THR A 233 8.06 -15.11 14.85
N VAL A 234 6.97 -15.32 15.61
CA VAL A 234 6.99 -16.02 16.88
C VAL A 234 6.20 -17.31 16.75
N ASP A 235 6.83 -18.43 17.10
CA ASP A 235 6.17 -19.73 17.22
C ASP A 235 6.03 -20.08 18.72
N VAL A 236 4.80 -20.31 19.17
CA VAL A 236 4.49 -20.65 20.56
C VAL A 236 4.12 -22.13 20.64
N ARG A 237 5.03 -22.93 21.20
CA ARG A 237 4.83 -24.37 21.36
C ARG A 237 4.64 -24.76 22.83
N PHE A 238 3.85 -25.80 23.06
CA PHE A 238 3.68 -26.42 24.37
C PHE A 238 4.13 -27.88 24.30
N THR A 239 4.94 -28.32 25.25
CA THR A 239 5.35 -29.72 25.38
C THR A 239 5.28 -30.16 26.84
N SER A 240 4.92 -31.42 27.08
CA SER A 240 5.03 -32.06 28.39
C SER A 240 6.43 -32.63 28.66
N ASP A 241 7.28 -32.71 27.63
CA ASP A 241 8.66 -33.16 27.75
C ASP A 241 9.59 -31.96 27.93
N SER A 242 9.90 -31.63 29.18
CA SER A 242 10.83 -30.55 29.51
C SER A 242 12.27 -30.81 29.05
N THR A 243 12.62 -32.05 28.70
CA THR A 243 13.98 -32.40 28.26
C THR A 243 14.22 -32.11 26.78
N SER A 244 13.15 -31.91 26.01
CA SER A 244 13.22 -31.56 24.59
C SER A 244 13.29 -30.05 24.34
N MET A 245 13.43 -29.23 25.38
CA MET A 245 13.40 -27.76 25.31
C MET A 245 14.82 -27.18 25.37
N SER A 246 15.47 -27.06 24.22
CA SER A 246 16.78 -26.41 24.09
C SER A 246 16.91 -25.63 22.79
N GLU A 247 17.86 -24.69 22.73
CA GLU A 247 18.21 -23.99 21.48
C GLU A 247 18.58 -24.98 20.37
N ALA A 248 19.26 -26.09 20.71
CA ALA A 248 19.61 -27.16 19.77
C ALA A 248 18.41 -27.88 19.15
N THR A 249 17.23 -27.74 19.77
CA THR A 249 15.95 -28.31 19.32
C THR A 249 14.98 -27.25 18.79
N GLY A 250 15.47 -26.03 18.53
CA GLY A 250 14.69 -24.93 17.94
C GLY A 250 13.91 -24.07 18.94
N TRP A 251 14.10 -24.25 20.24
CA TRP A 251 13.47 -23.42 21.26
C TRP A 251 14.38 -22.24 21.62
N SER A 252 13.98 -21.01 21.27
CA SER A 252 14.64 -19.79 21.73
C SER A 252 13.74 -19.08 22.76
N ARG A 253 14.32 -18.58 23.86
CA ARG A 253 13.58 -17.92 24.97
C ARG A 253 12.46 -18.79 25.56
N ALA A 254 12.77 -20.06 25.80
CA ALA A 254 11.84 -21.01 26.40
C ALA A 254 11.60 -20.71 27.90
N TYR A 255 10.33 -20.70 28.30
CA TYR A 255 9.91 -20.60 29.69
C TYR A 255 9.18 -21.87 30.08
N THR A 256 9.54 -22.44 31.24
CA THR A 256 8.80 -23.56 31.82
C THR A 256 7.76 -23.01 32.81
N TYR A 257 6.50 -23.39 32.62
CA TYR A 257 5.41 -23.08 33.53
C TYR A 257 4.92 -24.36 34.21
N ARG A 258 5.13 -24.46 35.53
CA ARG A 258 4.81 -25.66 36.31
C ARG A 258 3.63 -25.43 37.25
N ARG A 259 2.63 -26.30 37.17
CA ARG A 259 1.42 -26.24 38.01
C ARG A 259 1.75 -26.40 39.49
N ASP A 260 2.68 -27.28 39.84
CA ASP A 260 3.10 -27.53 41.22
C ASP A 260 3.89 -26.35 41.84
N LEU A 261 4.33 -25.41 41.00
CA LEU A 261 5.03 -24.18 41.40
C LEU A 261 4.18 -22.93 41.23
N GLY A 262 2.85 -23.08 41.11
CA GLY A 262 1.93 -21.96 40.97
C GLY A 262 2.09 -21.18 39.67
N TYR A 263 2.59 -21.81 38.60
CA TYR A 263 2.84 -21.20 37.29
C TYR A 263 3.87 -20.06 37.28
N ALA A 264 4.82 -20.03 38.23
CA ALA A 264 5.95 -19.10 38.15
C ALA A 264 6.79 -19.37 36.89
N ALA A 265 7.12 -18.32 36.13
CA ALA A 265 7.98 -18.43 34.95
C ALA A 265 9.41 -18.83 35.37
N GLN A 266 9.92 -19.90 34.80
CA GLN A 266 11.31 -20.32 34.96
C GLN A 266 12.01 -20.22 33.61
N ALA A 267 13.04 -19.37 33.53
CA ALA A 267 13.96 -19.38 32.40
C ALA A 267 14.76 -20.69 32.42
N LEU A 268 14.94 -21.28 31.23
CA LEU A 268 15.91 -22.35 31.01
C LEU A 268 17.33 -21.79 30.92
#